data_AF-A0A1B6D3C5-F1
#
_entry.id   AF-A0A1B6D3C5-F1
#
_cell.length_a   1.000
_cell.length_b   1.000
_cell.length_c   1.000
_cell.angle_alpha   90.00
_cell.angle_beta   90.00
_cell.angle_gamma   90.00
#
_symmetry.space_group_name_H-M   'P 1'
#
loop_
_entity.id
_entity.type
_entity.pdbx_description
1 polymer ?
#
loop_
_entity_poly.entity_id
_entity_poly.type
_entity_poly.pdbx_seq_one_letter_code
_entity_poly.pdbx_strand_id
1 'polypeptide(L)'
;MAAMSLLHIVGCYILIITGTSARSNTIHRHMTPQDLRTVFHVDSHAEVPEYEVVRVRRTATERDRHNVRLKAFGRDLQLSLKRAQGLYKDDLRVWTAEPNVTGEVLYTPLPQEDVGHAYQDVEKLAAILLHKDDEDGTLLMQGTIGHDLVLKPVPAHIRQHLDSEEEEDDDDEMFLDEEAADDQVVSGGFPLAPQHKHIVYRRDIQDPDQFSDYALMEPDSLPQKFRSKRSLSRTTREAPYVIYPEILVIVDYDGYRLHGGDNVQIKRYFVSFWNGVDLRYKLLKGPKIRISIAGIIISRGRDATPYLERNRVGRDAIDSAAALTDMGKYLFRERRLPVYDIAVAVTKYDMCRRRKGGRCTKGTAGFAYVGGACVVNKRLEKVNSVAIIEDTGGFSGIIVAAHEVGHLLGAVHDGSPPPTYLGGPGAEKCRWEDGYIMSDLRHTEKGFKWSSCSIASFHHFLNGDTATCLYNSPHEDESLPRVLPGKLLTLDAQCRKDRGTSACFKDERVCAQLFCFDASSGYCVAYRPAAEGSICGDGQVCNNGRCVAEHENIIPDYSQNTPTYLRRSDGDTVATQTRPFYSQPLNYTTQRRL
;
A
#
# COMPACT_ATOMS: atom_id res chain seq x y z
N MET A 1 -78.13 -40.59 -0.09
CA MET A 1 -78.50 -39.18 0.04
C MET A 1 -78.04 -38.72 1.42
N ALA A 2 -76.88 -38.09 1.46
CA ALA A 2 -76.69 -36.68 1.87
C ALA A 2 -76.79 -36.54 3.41
N ALA A 3 -75.68 -36.61 4.13
CA ALA A 3 -74.65 -35.57 4.36
C ALA A 3 -74.79 -35.06 5.80
N MET A 4 -74.03 -35.69 6.70
CA MET A 4 -73.78 -35.23 8.06
C MET A 4 -72.54 -34.34 8.10
N SER A 5 -72.56 -33.41 9.07
CA SER A 5 -71.39 -32.73 9.66
C SER A 5 -70.90 -31.42 9.02
N LEU A 6 -71.48 -30.31 9.50
CA LEU A 6 -70.81 -29.01 9.58
C LEU A 6 -70.79 -28.62 11.07
N LEU A 7 -69.67 -28.92 11.73
CA LEU A 7 -69.38 -28.47 13.10
C LEU A 7 -68.01 -27.76 13.10
N HIS A 8 -68.04 -26.54 13.62
CA HIS A 8 -66.95 -25.65 14.00
C HIS A 8 -65.55 -26.25 14.19
N ILE A 9 -64.59 -25.86 13.34
CA ILE A 9 -63.18 -25.63 13.71
C ILE A 9 -62.67 -24.46 12.84
N VAL A 10 -62.73 -23.23 13.36
CA VAL A 10 -61.95 -22.11 12.81
C VAL A 10 -60.67 -22.06 13.64
N GLY A 11 -59.58 -22.48 13.01
CA GLY A 11 -58.24 -22.52 13.58
C GLY A 11 -57.73 -21.12 13.89
N CYS A 12 -57.27 -20.97 15.12
CA CYS A 12 -56.46 -19.87 15.60
C CYS A 12 -55.09 -19.93 14.90
N TYR A 13 -54.80 -19.01 13.99
CA TYR A 13 -53.44 -18.64 13.62
C TYR A 13 -53.31 -17.13 13.81
N ILE A 14 -52.87 -16.76 15.00
CA ILE A 14 -52.37 -15.42 15.31
C ILE A 14 -51.02 -15.30 14.59
N LEU A 15 -51.00 -14.58 13.46
CA LEU A 15 -49.77 -14.06 12.87
C LEU A 15 -49.25 -12.97 13.83
N ILE A 16 -48.29 -13.31 14.68
CA ILE A 16 -47.46 -12.30 15.33
C ILE A 16 -46.52 -11.78 14.24
N ILE A 17 -46.93 -10.72 13.54
CA ILE A 17 -46.02 -9.92 12.74
C ILE A 17 -45.24 -9.07 13.74
N THR A 18 -44.04 -9.54 14.11
CA THR A 18 -43.02 -8.67 14.70
C THR A 18 -42.62 -7.68 13.61
N GLY A 19 -43.19 -6.47 13.67
CA GLY A 19 -42.78 -5.36 12.84
C GLY A 19 -41.37 -4.90 13.23
N THR A 20 -40.35 -5.47 12.61
CA THR A 20 -39.06 -4.79 12.50
C THR A 20 -39.22 -3.73 11.41
N SER A 21 -39.41 -2.48 11.82
CA SER A 21 -39.38 -1.32 10.94
C SER A 21 -37.97 -1.21 10.34
N ALA A 22 -37.78 -1.80 9.16
CA ALA A 22 -36.63 -1.51 8.31
C ALA A 22 -36.93 -0.17 7.63
N ARG A 23 -36.40 0.95 8.16
CA ARG A 23 -36.40 2.23 7.46
C ARG A 23 -35.67 2.03 6.12
N SER A 24 -36.42 1.96 5.02
CA SER A 24 -35.87 1.91 3.66
C SER A 24 -35.21 3.24 3.34
N ASN A 25 -33.94 3.40 3.67
CA ASN A 25 -33.18 4.60 3.37
C ASN A 25 -32.93 4.69 1.85
N THR A 26 -33.63 5.59 1.16
CA THR A 26 -33.49 5.82 -0.29
C THR A 26 -32.52 6.95 -0.65
N ILE A 27 -31.69 7.39 0.30
CA ILE A 27 -30.76 8.52 0.13
C ILE A 27 -29.79 8.33 -1.06
N HIS A 28 -29.44 7.08 -1.34
CA HIS A 28 -28.63 6.68 -2.50
C HIS A 28 -29.25 7.11 -3.84
N ARG A 29 -30.56 7.38 -3.93
CA ARG A 29 -31.22 7.88 -5.15
C ARG A 29 -30.95 9.37 -5.43
N HIS A 30 -30.53 10.12 -4.41
CA HIS A 30 -30.17 11.53 -4.51
C HIS A 30 -28.65 11.72 -4.71
N MET A 31 -27.89 10.63 -4.71
CA MET A 31 -26.46 10.61 -4.97
C MET A 31 -26.16 10.73 -6.46
N THR A 32 -25.14 11.50 -6.82
CA THR A 32 -24.63 11.51 -8.19
C THR A 32 -23.91 10.18 -8.51
N PRO A 33 -23.70 9.85 -9.80
CA PRO A 33 -22.87 8.70 -10.18
C PRO A 33 -21.43 8.76 -9.63
N GLN A 34 -20.94 9.94 -9.26
CA GLN A 34 -19.64 10.11 -8.61
C GLN A 34 -19.71 9.74 -7.12
N ASP A 35 -20.80 10.07 -6.44
CA ASP A 35 -21.03 9.72 -5.04
C ASP A 35 -21.22 8.22 -4.85
N LEU A 36 -21.96 7.56 -5.75
CA LEU A 36 -22.15 6.10 -5.73
C LEU A 36 -20.81 5.35 -5.84
N ARG A 37 -19.91 5.82 -6.72
CA ARG A 37 -18.55 5.26 -6.86
C ARG A 37 -17.66 5.52 -5.66
N THR A 38 -17.87 6.64 -4.98
CA THR A 38 -17.07 7.07 -3.81
C THR A 38 -17.51 6.37 -2.53
N VAL A 39 -18.82 6.25 -2.30
CA VAL A 39 -19.43 5.72 -1.06
C VAL A 39 -19.58 4.20 -1.12
N PHE A 40 -20.24 3.70 -2.16
CA PHE A 40 -20.62 2.29 -2.30
C PHE A 40 -19.74 1.51 -3.28
N HIS A 41 -18.92 2.21 -4.06
CA HIS A 41 -18.07 1.64 -5.10
C HIS A 41 -18.86 0.93 -6.21
N VAL A 42 -20.02 1.48 -6.58
CA VAL A 42 -20.92 0.96 -7.62
C VAL A 42 -21.21 2.02 -8.68
N ASP A 43 -21.58 1.57 -9.88
CA ASP A 43 -21.79 2.46 -11.03
C ASP A 43 -23.27 2.81 -11.25
N SER A 44 -24.19 2.04 -10.64
CA SER A 44 -25.62 2.25 -10.74
C SER A 44 -26.32 2.17 -9.38
N HIS A 45 -27.46 2.87 -9.24
CA HIS A 45 -28.26 2.86 -8.01
C HIS A 45 -28.81 1.46 -7.65
N ALA A 46 -28.91 0.55 -8.63
CA ALA A 46 -29.43 -0.81 -8.43
C ALA A 46 -28.42 -1.76 -7.78
N GLU A 47 -27.13 -1.44 -7.86
CA GLU A 47 -26.03 -2.24 -7.31
C GLU A 47 -25.67 -1.85 -5.87
N VAL A 48 -26.33 -0.83 -5.32
CA VAL A 48 -26.06 -0.32 -3.97
C VAL A 48 -26.37 -1.43 -2.94
N PRO A 49 -25.40 -1.85 -2.12
CA PRO A 49 -25.60 -2.88 -1.10
C PRO A 49 -26.56 -2.37 -0.02
N GLU A 50 -27.15 -3.28 0.76
CA GLU A 50 -27.97 -2.89 1.90
C GLU A 50 -27.16 -2.03 2.89
N TYR A 51 -27.71 -0.90 3.29
CA TYR A 51 -27.04 0.07 4.16
C TYR A 51 -27.98 0.73 5.17
N GLU A 52 -27.41 1.18 6.28
CA GLU A 52 -28.07 1.99 7.29
C GLU A 52 -27.38 3.36 7.41
N VAL A 53 -28.18 4.41 7.60
CA VAL A 53 -27.68 5.74 7.95
C VAL A 53 -27.68 5.85 9.47
N VAL A 54 -26.51 6.02 10.06
CA VAL A 54 -26.28 5.96 11.51
C VAL A 54 -25.69 7.27 12.04
N ARG A 55 -26.04 7.63 13.27
CA ARG A 55 -25.37 8.71 14.01
C ARG A 55 -24.25 8.12 14.87
N VAL A 56 -23.10 8.77 14.85
CA VAL A 56 -21.91 8.35 15.61
C VAL A 56 -21.86 9.17 16.89
N ARG A 57 -22.06 8.54 18.06
CA ARG A 57 -22.09 9.21 19.37
C ARG A 57 -20.74 9.09 20.07
N ARG A 58 -20.26 10.19 20.65
CA ARG A 58 -19.09 10.21 21.54
C ARG A 58 -19.52 9.79 22.94
N THR A 59 -18.71 8.97 23.61
CA THR A 59 -19.02 8.50 24.97
C THR A 59 -17.97 8.90 26.01
N ALA A 60 -16.68 8.87 25.68
CA ALA A 60 -15.61 9.37 26.57
C ALA A 60 -14.26 9.51 25.83
N THR A 61 -13.36 10.32 26.37
CA THR A 61 -11.96 10.41 25.93
C THR A 61 -11.01 10.15 27.09
N GLU A 62 -10.23 9.08 27.00
CA GLU A 62 -9.06 8.87 27.85
C GLU A 62 -7.81 9.45 27.15
N ARG A 63 -6.74 9.72 27.90
CA ARG A 63 -5.53 10.48 27.48
C ARG A 63 -4.88 10.08 26.14
N ASP A 64 -5.25 8.95 25.53
CA ASP A 64 -4.76 8.50 24.22
C ASP A 64 -5.75 7.58 23.45
N ARG A 65 -7.04 7.55 23.85
CA ARG A 65 -8.09 6.71 23.25
C ARG A 65 -9.41 7.48 23.15
N HIS A 66 -10.06 7.39 21.99
CA HIS A 66 -11.36 8.00 21.73
C HIS A 66 -12.44 6.92 21.68
N ASN A 67 -13.38 6.98 22.61
CA ASN A 67 -14.48 6.01 22.66
C ASN A 67 -15.68 6.53 21.87
N VAL A 68 -16.07 5.75 20.88
CA VAL A 68 -17.13 6.06 19.91
C VAL A 68 -18.15 4.93 19.93
N ARG A 69 -19.44 5.27 19.90
CA ARG A 69 -20.54 4.31 19.88
C ARG A 69 -21.43 4.56 18.67
N LEU A 70 -21.75 3.51 17.92
CA LEU A 70 -22.68 3.55 16.80
C LEU A 70 -23.50 2.27 16.74
N LYS A 71 -24.76 2.37 16.34
CA LYS A 71 -25.66 1.22 16.21
C LYS A 71 -25.95 1.00 14.73
N ALA A 72 -25.62 -0.18 14.21
CA ALA A 72 -25.83 -0.54 12.81
C ALA A 72 -26.21 -2.02 12.70
N PHE A 73 -27.22 -2.34 11.88
CA PHE A 73 -27.73 -3.69 11.63
C PHE A 73 -28.04 -4.48 12.90
N GLY A 74 -28.69 -3.80 13.86
CA GLY A 74 -29.03 -4.37 15.17
C GLY A 74 -27.86 -4.61 16.13
N ARG A 75 -26.61 -4.30 15.73
CA ARG A 75 -25.42 -4.40 16.56
C ARG A 75 -25.09 -3.05 17.19
N ASP A 76 -24.83 -3.05 18.50
CA ASP A 76 -24.30 -1.89 19.22
C ASP A 76 -22.77 -1.98 19.24
N LEU A 77 -22.12 -1.08 18.49
CA LEU A 77 -20.68 -1.09 18.26
C LEU A 77 -20.04 0.01 19.11
N GLN A 78 -19.35 -0.41 20.17
CA GLN A 78 -18.48 0.44 20.96
C GLN A 78 -17.04 0.24 20.53
N LEU A 79 -16.45 1.29 19.96
CA LEU A 79 -15.08 1.34 19.46
C LEU A 79 -14.22 2.17 20.40
N SER A 80 -13.06 1.64 20.77
CA SER A 80 -12.02 2.35 21.51
C SER A 80 -10.84 2.67 20.59
N LEU A 81 -10.96 3.80 19.91
CA LEU A 81 -10.07 4.24 18.84
C LEU A 81 -8.78 4.81 19.41
N LYS A 82 -7.65 4.13 19.20
CA LYS A 82 -6.33 4.66 19.49
C LYS A 82 -5.74 5.31 18.25
N ARG A 83 -5.09 6.47 18.38
CA ARG A 83 -4.41 7.12 17.25
C ARG A 83 -3.33 6.18 16.71
N ALA A 84 -3.40 5.86 15.43
CA ALA A 84 -2.33 5.16 14.76
C ALA A 84 -1.17 6.16 14.58
N GLN A 85 -0.07 5.97 15.31
CA GLN A 85 1.13 6.77 15.10
C GLN A 85 1.66 6.52 13.67
N GLY A 86 1.78 7.57 12.87
CA GLY A 86 2.52 7.57 11.61
C GLY A 86 1.76 7.12 10.36
N LEU A 87 0.59 7.71 10.06
CA LEU A 87 0.05 7.62 8.70
C LEU A 87 0.73 8.58 7.73
N TYR A 88 1.22 9.73 8.21
CA TYR A 88 2.09 10.69 7.52
C TYR A 88 2.87 11.48 8.58
N LYS A 89 4.12 11.87 8.28
CA LYS A 89 4.73 13.01 8.97
C LYS A 89 4.20 14.28 8.31
N ASP A 90 3.94 15.30 9.12
CA ASP A 90 3.42 16.58 8.65
C ASP A 90 4.33 17.22 7.57
N ASP A 91 5.62 16.87 7.49
CA ASP A 91 6.62 17.50 6.61
C ASP A 91 6.75 16.98 5.16
N LEU A 92 5.98 15.96 4.72
CA LEU A 92 6.08 15.51 3.33
C LEU A 92 5.68 16.63 2.36
N ARG A 93 6.68 17.19 1.69
CA ARG A 93 6.49 18.29 0.73
C ARG A 93 5.81 17.79 -0.54
N VAL A 94 4.71 18.45 -0.89
CA VAL A 94 3.96 18.20 -2.13
C VAL A 94 3.87 19.50 -2.92
N TRP A 95 4.09 19.42 -4.23
CA TRP A 95 3.96 20.54 -5.15
C TRP A 95 2.93 20.21 -6.22
N THR A 96 2.18 21.22 -6.65
CA THR A 96 1.45 21.17 -7.91
C THR A 96 2.31 21.76 -9.03
N ALA A 97 2.21 21.17 -10.21
CA ALA A 97 2.88 21.64 -11.41
C ALA A 97 1.84 22.02 -12.47
N GLU A 98 1.88 23.28 -12.91
CA GLU A 98 0.96 23.84 -13.91
C GLU A 98 1.74 24.57 -15.01
N PRO A 99 1.32 24.51 -16.28
CA PRO A 99 1.94 25.27 -17.34
C PRO A 99 1.54 26.76 -17.23
N ASN A 100 2.52 27.64 -17.28
CA ASN A 100 2.32 29.08 -17.39
C ASN A 100 1.94 29.46 -18.85
N VAL A 101 1.45 30.69 -19.04
CA VAL A 101 1.09 31.28 -20.35
C VAL A 101 2.27 31.27 -21.35
N THR A 102 3.50 31.29 -20.84
CA THR A 102 4.75 31.20 -21.63
C THR A 102 5.17 29.77 -21.96
N GLY A 103 4.45 28.74 -21.47
CA GLY A 103 4.80 27.33 -21.59
C GLY A 103 5.84 26.84 -20.59
N GLU A 104 6.24 27.66 -19.61
CA GLU A 104 7.10 27.25 -18.51
C GLU A 104 6.29 26.58 -17.40
N VAL A 105 6.81 25.51 -16.80
CA VAL A 105 6.14 24.83 -15.68
C VAL A 105 6.38 25.62 -14.39
N LEU A 106 5.29 26.01 -13.72
CA LEU A 106 5.28 26.63 -12.41
C LEU A 106 5.03 25.57 -11.34
N TYR A 107 5.93 25.49 -10.35
CA TYR A 107 5.79 24.61 -9.19
C TYR A 107 5.26 25.42 -8.00
N THR A 108 4.08 25.07 -7.50
CA THR A 108 3.48 25.71 -6.33
C THR A 108 3.45 24.71 -5.18
N PRO A 109 4.08 25.00 -4.02
CA PRO A 109 3.96 24.12 -2.87
C PRO A 109 2.50 24.10 -2.41
N LEU A 110 1.96 22.91 -2.19
CA LEU A 110 0.66 22.78 -1.52
C LEU A 110 0.85 23.12 -0.05
N PRO A 111 -0.09 23.87 0.58
CA PRO A 111 -0.15 23.96 2.03
C PRO A 111 -0.14 22.55 2.63
N GLN A 112 0.41 22.37 3.83
CA GLN A 112 0.24 21.12 4.58
C GLN A 112 -1.26 20.92 4.87
N GLU A 113 -1.98 20.34 3.92
CA GLU A 113 -3.37 19.92 4.08
C GLU A 113 -3.39 18.72 5.02
N ASP A 114 -4.20 18.83 6.08
CA ASP A 114 -4.42 17.78 7.07
C ASP A 114 -5.20 16.64 6.41
N VAL A 115 -4.48 15.61 5.95
CA VAL A 115 -5.01 14.37 5.36
C VAL A 115 -5.90 13.59 6.35
N GLY A 116 -5.96 14.06 7.59
CA GLY A 116 -6.69 13.44 8.65
C GLY A 116 -5.83 12.45 9.43
N HIS A 117 -6.28 12.14 10.62
CA HIS A 117 -5.62 11.22 11.53
C HIS A 117 -6.27 9.85 11.43
N ALA A 118 -5.45 8.82 11.22
CA ALA A 118 -5.90 7.45 11.31
C ALA A 118 -5.97 6.99 12.77
N TYR A 119 -7.00 6.21 13.06
CA TYR A 119 -7.26 5.58 14.33
C TYR A 119 -7.56 4.11 14.10
N GLN A 120 -7.20 3.29 15.07
CA GLN A 120 -7.43 1.86 15.04
C GLN A 120 -7.97 1.36 16.37
N ASP A 121 -8.83 0.35 16.30
CA ASP A 121 -9.25 -0.47 17.43
C ASP A 121 -8.89 -1.92 17.09
N VAL A 122 -7.88 -2.45 17.78
CA VAL A 122 -7.35 -3.80 17.52
C VAL A 122 -8.35 -4.87 17.97
N GLU A 123 -9.08 -4.64 19.05
CA GLU A 123 -10.02 -5.62 19.61
C GLU A 123 -11.26 -5.77 18.73
N LYS A 124 -11.74 -4.66 18.16
CA LYS A 124 -12.89 -4.63 17.25
C LYS A 124 -12.51 -4.68 15.78
N LEU A 125 -11.21 -4.87 15.48
CA LEU A 125 -10.65 -4.87 14.13
C LEU A 125 -11.13 -3.65 13.31
N ALA A 126 -11.23 -2.49 13.94
CA ALA A 126 -11.68 -1.26 13.30
C ALA A 126 -10.50 -0.42 12.84
N ALA A 127 -10.57 0.10 11.62
CA ALA A 127 -9.60 1.02 11.05
C ALA A 127 -10.35 2.23 10.50
N ILE A 128 -10.15 3.38 11.15
CA ILE A 128 -10.95 4.59 10.96
C ILE A 128 -10.04 5.77 10.59
N LEU A 129 -10.40 6.53 9.58
CA LEU A 129 -9.77 7.78 9.18
C LEU A 129 -10.68 8.95 9.55
N LEU A 130 -10.12 9.93 10.25
CA LEU A 130 -10.79 11.19 10.57
C LEU A 130 -10.11 12.33 9.84
N HIS A 131 -10.81 12.98 8.92
CA HIS A 131 -10.30 14.07 8.08
C HIS A 131 -11.33 15.20 8.02
N LYS A 132 -10.92 16.41 7.65
CA LYS A 132 -11.87 17.51 7.43
C LYS A 132 -12.31 17.51 5.97
N ASP A 133 -13.59 17.78 5.74
CA ASP A 133 -14.15 18.02 4.41
C ASP A 133 -13.66 19.38 3.89
N ASP A 134 -13.23 19.43 2.63
CA ASP A 134 -12.67 20.64 2.02
C ASP A 134 -13.74 21.70 1.69
N GLU A 135 -15.02 21.30 1.54
CA GLU A 135 -16.12 22.18 1.16
C GLU A 135 -16.74 22.89 2.37
N ASP A 136 -16.86 22.20 3.51
CA ASP A 136 -17.52 22.74 4.71
C ASP A 136 -16.72 22.62 6.02
N GLY A 137 -15.50 22.08 5.98
CA GLY A 137 -14.60 21.97 7.12
C GLY A 137 -15.03 20.94 8.17
N THR A 138 -16.06 20.14 7.90
CA THR A 138 -16.61 19.17 8.86
C THR A 138 -15.69 17.97 9.05
N LEU A 139 -15.58 17.46 10.28
CA LEU A 139 -14.75 16.30 10.55
C LEU A 139 -15.51 15.02 10.16
N LEU A 140 -15.04 14.37 9.09
CA LEU A 140 -15.63 13.17 8.52
C LEU A 140 -14.92 11.90 8.99
N MET A 141 -15.70 10.90 9.38
CA MET A 141 -15.22 9.56 9.75
C MET A 141 -15.48 8.57 8.62
N GLN A 142 -14.43 7.89 8.15
CA GLN A 142 -14.58 6.75 7.22
C GLN A 142 -13.66 5.60 7.59
N GLY A 143 -14.05 4.36 7.32
CA GLY A 143 -13.24 3.22 7.65
C GLY A 143 -13.94 1.88 7.53
N THR A 144 -13.33 0.86 8.12
CA THR A 144 -13.91 -0.49 8.22
C THR A 144 -13.99 -0.90 9.68
N ILE A 145 -15.01 -1.66 10.04
CA ILE A 145 -15.21 -2.19 11.39
C ILE A 145 -15.40 -3.70 11.25
N GLY A 146 -14.50 -4.50 11.82
CA GLY A 146 -14.53 -5.95 11.64
C GLY A 146 -14.22 -6.38 10.20
N HIS A 147 -14.66 -7.60 9.86
CA HIS A 147 -14.45 -8.19 8.53
C HIS A 147 -15.54 -7.79 7.52
N ASP A 148 -16.71 -7.36 8.01
CA ASP A 148 -17.95 -7.25 7.27
C ASP A 148 -18.51 -5.83 7.14
N LEU A 149 -18.14 -4.85 7.98
CA LEU A 149 -18.76 -3.51 7.97
C LEU A 149 -17.84 -2.42 7.41
N VAL A 150 -18.43 -1.55 6.57
CA VAL A 150 -17.78 -0.35 6.01
C VAL A 150 -18.53 0.89 6.48
N LEU A 151 -17.79 1.89 6.97
CA LEU A 151 -18.29 3.18 7.43
C LEU A 151 -17.85 4.29 6.45
N LYS A 152 -18.79 5.10 5.99
CA LYS A 152 -18.54 6.24 5.08
C LYS A 152 -19.31 7.49 5.52
N PRO A 153 -18.76 8.71 5.34
CA PRO A 153 -19.52 9.93 5.56
C PRO A 153 -20.60 10.10 4.48
N VAL A 154 -21.68 10.79 4.83
CA VAL A 154 -22.68 11.24 3.84
C VAL A 154 -22.09 12.42 3.03
N PRO A 155 -22.22 12.44 1.69
CA PRO A 155 -21.73 13.55 0.86
C PRO A 155 -22.30 14.93 1.26
N ALA A 156 -21.48 15.99 1.18
CA ALA A 156 -21.79 17.34 1.67
C ALA A 156 -23.12 17.92 1.18
N HIS A 157 -23.39 17.83 -0.13
CA HIS A 157 -24.63 18.33 -0.74
C HIS A 157 -25.90 17.59 -0.28
N ILE A 158 -25.76 16.37 0.26
CA ILE A 158 -26.87 15.58 0.78
C ILE A 158 -27.06 15.82 2.28
N ARG A 159 -25.98 16.14 3.02
CA ARG A 159 -26.03 16.44 4.45
C ARG A 159 -27.02 17.58 4.75
N GLN A 160 -27.01 18.64 3.94
CA GLN A 160 -27.91 19.79 4.08
C GLN A 160 -29.40 19.46 3.97
N HIS A 161 -29.76 18.40 3.24
CA HIS A 161 -31.16 17.99 3.03
C HIS A 161 -31.65 17.05 4.16
N LEU A 162 -30.74 16.37 4.84
CA LEU A 162 -31.05 15.45 5.95
C LEU A 162 -31.25 16.16 7.30
N ASP A 163 -30.72 17.36 7.43
CA ASP A 163 -30.84 18.18 8.64
C ASP A 163 -32.13 19.05 8.61
N SER A 164 -32.72 19.26 7.42
CA SER A 164 -33.96 20.03 7.25
C SER A 164 -35.26 19.21 7.38
N GLU A 165 -35.19 17.87 7.36
CA GLU A 165 -36.38 16.99 7.36
C GLU A 165 -36.74 16.40 8.74
N GLU A 166 -35.98 16.69 9.82
CA GLU A 166 -36.17 16.06 11.14
C GLU A 166 -36.41 17.06 12.31
N GLU A 167 -36.76 18.33 12.08
CA GLU A 167 -37.20 19.24 13.17
C GLU A 167 -38.61 18.91 13.73
N GLU A 168 -39.31 17.87 13.23
CA GLU A 168 -40.69 17.54 13.66
C GLU A 168 -40.87 16.23 14.46
N ASP A 169 -39.83 15.44 14.75
CA ASP A 169 -39.96 14.12 15.42
C ASP A 169 -39.16 13.99 16.75
N ASP A 170 -38.99 15.08 17.51
CA ASP A 170 -38.43 15.07 18.87
C ASP A 170 -39.51 14.81 19.96
N ASP A 171 -40.21 13.67 19.87
CA ASP A 171 -41.24 13.26 20.86
C ASP A 171 -40.91 11.97 21.64
N ASP A 172 -39.66 11.47 21.55
CA ASP A 172 -39.21 10.28 22.31
C ASP A 172 -38.32 10.61 23.53
N GLU A 173 -38.32 11.86 24.00
CA GLU A 173 -37.73 12.28 25.30
C GLU A 173 -38.69 12.01 26.46
N MET A 174 -39.05 10.75 26.72
CA MET A 174 -39.68 10.35 28.00
C MET A 174 -39.34 8.89 28.36
N PHE A 175 -38.08 8.58 28.62
CA PHE A 175 -37.74 7.51 29.58
C PHE A 175 -36.49 7.91 30.37
N LEU A 176 -36.73 8.15 31.66
CA LEU A 176 -35.75 8.47 32.70
C LEU A 176 -34.80 7.28 32.92
N ASP A 177 -33.53 7.45 32.54
CA ASP A 177 -32.41 6.77 33.20
C ASP A 177 -31.58 7.85 33.91
N GLU A 178 -31.83 8.03 35.21
CA GLU A 178 -31.06 8.87 36.13
C GLU A 178 -29.64 8.29 36.31
N GLU A 179 -28.71 8.56 35.39
CA GLU A 179 -27.26 8.47 35.69
C GLU A 179 -26.35 9.24 34.71
N ALA A 180 -26.86 10.31 34.07
CA ALA A 180 -26.08 11.17 33.19
C ALA A 180 -26.06 12.62 33.70
N ALA A 181 -25.40 12.84 34.83
CA ALA A 181 -25.12 14.17 35.34
C ALA A 181 -23.66 14.26 35.80
N ASP A 182 -22.72 14.33 34.83
CA ASP A 182 -21.54 15.22 34.89
C ASP A 182 -20.75 15.19 33.56
N ASP A 183 -21.31 15.74 32.48
CA ASP A 183 -20.54 15.98 31.25
C ASP A 183 -20.00 17.42 31.26
N GLN A 184 -18.98 17.65 32.10
CA GLN A 184 -18.08 18.79 31.92
C GLN A 184 -17.37 18.65 30.58
N VAL A 185 -17.62 19.61 29.69
CA VAL A 185 -16.90 19.81 28.43
C VAL A 185 -15.43 20.10 28.73
N VAL A 186 -14.61 19.05 28.80
CA VAL A 186 -13.15 19.20 28.83
C VAL A 186 -12.69 19.51 27.42
N SER A 187 -12.26 20.75 27.21
CA SER A 187 -11.60 21.22 26.00
C SER A 187 -10.25 20.49 25.82
N GLY A 188 -10.28 19.37 25.11
CA GLY A 188 -9.10 18.54 24.87
C GLY A 188 -9.33 17.57 23.71
N GLY A 189 -9.26 18.06 22.47
CA GLY A 189 -8.68 17.30 21.36
C GLY A 189 -9.49 16.20 20.66
N PHE A 190 -10.82 16.31 20.50
CA PHE A 190 -11.54 15.53 19.48
C PHE A 190 -12.81 16.26 18.99
N PRO A 191 -12.85 16.81 17.76
CA PRO A 191 -13.96 17.64 17.29
C PRO A 191 -14.86 16.88 16.31
N LEU A 192 -15.64 15.91 16.79
CA LEU A 192 -16.80 15.41 16.03
C LEU A 192 -18.03 16.20 16.49
N ALA A 193 -18.71 16.89 15.57
CA ALA A 193 -19.97 17.53 15.90
C ALA A 193 -21.06 16.45 16.08
N PRO A 194 -21.94 16.54 17.11
CA PRO A 194 -22.92 15.49 17.46
C PRO A 194 -23.97 15.16 16.39
N GLN A 195 -24.01 15.91 15.29
CA GLN A 195 -25.14 15.97 14.38
C GLN A 195 -24.91 15.18 13.06
N HIS A 196 -23.68 14.71 12.79
CA HIS A 196 -23.35 14.15 11.48
C HIS A 196 -23.71 12.67 11.31
N LYS A 197 -24.51 12.40 10.26
CA LYS A 197 -24.94 11.07 9.83
C LYS A 197 -23.87 10.40 8.95
N HIS A 198 -23.71 9.09 9.12
CA HIS A 198 -22.76 8.24 8.40
C HIS A 198 -23.48 7.05 7.77
N ILE A 199 -22.94 6.49 6.70
CA ILE A 199 -23.49 5.34 6.00
C ILE A 199 -22.69 4.11 6.42
N VAL A 200 -23.38 3.06 6.87
CA VAL A 200 -22.80 1.76 7.19
C VAL A 200 -23.43 0.69 6.31
N TYR A 201 -22.62 -0.11 5.63
CA TYR A 201 -23.08 -1.23 4.80
C TYR A 201 -22.25 -2.49 5.03
N ARG A 202 -22.86 -3.65 4.73
CA ARG A 202 -22.22 -4.97 4.85
C ARG A 202 -21.47 -5.35 3.57
N ARG A 203 -20.33 -6.01 3.71
CA ARG A 203 -19.59 -6.70 2.64
C ARG A 203 -20.19 -8.08 2.44
N ASP A 204 -20.45 -8.43 1.19
CA ASP A 204 -20.90 -9.77 0.83
C ASP A 204 -19.70 -10.73 0.83
N ILE A 205 -19.75 -11.72 1.73
CA ILE A 205 -18.74 -12.77 1.91
C ILE A 205 -19.49 -14.10 1.76
N GLN A 206 -19.28 -14.82 0.67
CA GLN A 206 -19.77 -16.19 0.50
C GLN A 206 -18.60 -17.17 0.39
N ASP A 207 -18.81 -18.32 1.05
CA ASP A 207 -17.90 -19.24 1.77
C ASP A 207 -17.01 -20.18 0.91
N PRO A 208 -15.99 -20.83 1.53
CA PRO A 208 -14.93 -21.64 0.94
C PRO A 208 -15.19 -23.17 1.07
N ASP A 209 -14.47 -23.99 0.31
CA ASP A 209 -13.97 -25.29 0.80
C ASP A 209 -13.10 -26.06 -0.21
N GLN A 210 -12.13 -26.82 0.33
CA GLN A 210 -11.49 -28.05 -0.16
C GLN A 210 -10.06 -28.10 -0.78
N PHE A 211 -9.18 -28.70 0.05
CA PHE A 211 -8.06 -29.64 -0.17
C PHE A 211 -6.61 -29.17 -0.49
N SER A 212 -5.76 -29.37 0.52
CA SER A 212 -4.31 -29.55 0.49
C SER A 212 -3.90 -30.91 -0.12
N ASP A 213 -2.67 -31.01 -0.64
CA ASP A 213 -1.65 -31.94 -0.10
C ASP A 213 -0.32 -31.93 -0.88
N TYR A 214 0.73 -32.25 -0.13
CA TYR A 214 2.15 -31.94 -0.30
C TYR A 214 2.96 -32.90 -1.18
N ALA A 215 4.12 -32.44 -1.69
CA ALA A 215 5.30 -33.30 -1.91
C ALA A 215 6.63 -32.54 -1.68
N LEU A 216 7.45 -33.06 -0.76
CA LEU A 216 8.81 -32.65 -0.39
C LEU A 216 9.84 -33.04 -1.46
N MET A 217 10.91 -32.24 -1.61
CA MET A 217 12.15 -32.65 -2.29
C MET A 217 13.37 -32.40 -1.39
N GLU A 218 14.27 -33.39 -1.36
CA GLU A 218 15.64 -33.29 -0.83
C GLU A 218 16.70 -33.32 -1.96
N PRO A 219 17.95 -32.87 -1.69
CA PRO A 219 18.87 -32.32 -2.68
C PRO A 219 20.11 -33.20 -2.94
N ASP A 220 20.86 -32.94 -4.02
CA ASP A 220 22.28 -33.33 -4.10
C ASP A 220 23.17 -32.50 -5.07
N SER A 221 23.97 -31.63 -4.44
CA SER A 221 25.44 -31.52 -4.42
C SER A 221 26.39 -31.85 -5.62
N LEU A 222 27.12 -30.80 -6.07
CA LEU A 222 28.59 -30.69 -6.37
C LEU A 222 29.17 -31.07 -7.79
N PRO A 223 30.46 -30.76 -8.15
CA PRO A 223 30.94 -29.46 -8.68
C PRO A 223 32.02 -29.56 -9.81
N GLN A 224 32.49 -28.44 -10.40
CA GLN A 224 33.91 -28.08 -10.77
C GLN A 224 33.97 -26.93 -11.81
N LYS A 225 34.45 -25.72 -11.46
CA LYS A 225 35.83 -25.16 -11.49
C LYS A 225 36.34 -24.76 -12.90
N PHE A 226 36.64 -23.46 -13.10
CA PHE A 226 37.92 -22.87 -13.61
C PHE A 226 37.81 -21.31 -13.59
N ARG A 227 38.55 -20.65 -12.69
CA ARG A 227 39.82 -19.88 -12.84
C ARG A 227 39.67 -18.38 -13.19
N SER A 228 39.95 -17.55 -12.18
CA SER A 228 40.03 -16.09 -12.16
C SER A 228 41.40 -15.58 -12.63
N LYS A 229 41.43 -14.37 -13.24
CA LYS A 229 42.62 -13.51 -13.31
C LYS A 229 42.43 -12.27 -12.43
N ARG A 230 43.45 -11.96 -11.64
CA ARG A 230 43.59 -10.85 -10.68
C ARG A 230 43.60 -9.48 -11.37
N SER A 231 43.02 -8.48 -10.71
CA SER A 231 43.39 -7.06 -10.86
C SER A 231 43.75 -6.45 -9.50
N LEU A 232 44.56 -5.41 -9.57
CA LEU A 232 45.40 -4.84 -8.51
C LEU A 232 44.61 -4.01 -7.48
N SER A 233 45.14 -4.02 -6.25
CA SER A 233 44.68 -3.32 -5.05
C SER A 233 44.51 -1.81 -5.27
N ARG A 234 43.27 -1.34 -5.40
CA ARG A 234 42.85 0.02 -5.03
C ARG A 234 42.38 -0.02 -3.59
N THR A 235 42.78 0.96 -2.77
CA THR A 235 42.25 1.20 -1.43
C THR A 235 40.73 1.31 -1.51
N THR A 236 40.03 0.25 -1.12
CA THR A 236 38.58 0.12 -1.19
C THR A 236 37.97 1.02 -0.11
N ARG A 237 37.34 2.11 -0.54
CA ARG A 237 36.40 2.84 0.29
C ARG A 237 35.18 1.93 0.41
N GLU A 238 34.99 1.33 1.58
CA GLU A 238 33.86 0.43 1.84
C GLU A 238 32.58 1.26 1.89
N ALA A 239 31.61 0.92 1.04
CA ALA A 239 30.32 1.58 1.05
C ALA A 239 29.64 1.41 2.41
N PRO A 240 28.88 2.40 2.90
CA PRO A 240 28.11 2.22 4.12
C PRO A 240 27.14 1.06 3.97
N TYR A 241 26.99 0.26 5.03
CA TYR A 241 26.13 -0.92 5.02
C TYR A 241 24.64 -0.59 4.85
N VAL A 242 24.26 0.66 5.11
CA VAL A 242 22.91 1.21 4.89
C VAL A 242 23.00 2.41 3.97
N ILE A 243 22.11 2.48 2.97
CA ILE A 243 21.94 3.63 2.07
C ILE A 243 20.49 4.11 2.08
N TYR A 244 20.29 5.36 1.67
CA TYR A 244 18.99 6.02 1.68
C TYR A 244 18.69 6.75 0.37
N PRO A 245 18.24 6.04 -0.68
CA PRO A 245 17.80 6.72 -1.89
C PRO A 245 16.61 7.65 -1.62
N GLU A 246 16.80 8.95 -1.83
CA GLU A 246 15.76 9.97 -1.74
C GLU A 246 15.05 10.14 -3.09
N ILE A 247 13.78 9.72 -3.18
CA ILE A 247 13.01 9.65 -4.43
C ILE A 247 12.10 10.87 -4.59
N LEU A 248 12.28 11.60 -5.68
CA LEU A 248 11.30 12.58 -6.16
C LEU A 248 10.25 11.88 -7.02
N VAL A 249 8.99 11.91 -6.58
CA VAL A 249 7.87 11.29 -7.29
C VAL A 249 7.20 12.33 -8.15
N ILE A 250 7.06 12.08 -9.46
CA ILE A 250 6.38 12.99 -10.39
C ILE A 250 5.16 12.28 -10.95
N VAL A 251 3.98 12.77 -10.63
CA VAL A 251 2.70 12.22 -11.08
C VAL A 251 2.23 13.05 -12.27
N ASP A 252 2.07 12.42 -13.43
CA ASP A 252 1.59 13.11 -14.63
C ASP A 252 0.10 13.48 -14.55
N TYR A 253 -0.38 14.23 -15.55
CA TYR A 253 -1.76 14.73 -15.57
C TYR A 253 -2.81 13.61 -15.65
N ASP A 254 -2.57 12.55 -16.41
CA ASP A 254 -3.54 11.46 -16.51
C ASP A 254 -3.56 10.63 -15.21
N GLY A 255 -2.43 10.50 -14.51
CA GLY A 255 -2.33 9.99 -13.14
C GLY A 255 -3.10 10.86 -12.15
N TYR A 256 -2.95 12.19 -12.21
CA TYR A 256 -3.74 13.12 -11.37
C TYR A 256 -5.26 12.90 -11.56
N ARG A 257 -5.72 12.79 -12.81
CA ARG A 257 -7.13 12.54 -13.12
C ARG A 257 -7.61 11.15 -12.67
N LEU A 258 -6.74 10.14 -12.71
CA LEU A 258 -7.06 8.77 -12.32
C LEU A 258 -7.45 8.63 -10.83
N HIS A 259 -6.94 9.54 -10.02
CA HIS A 259 -7.24 9.67 -8.59
C HIS A 259 -8.29 10.75 -8.29
N GLY A 260 -9.15 11.06 -9.27
CA GLY A 260 -10.28 11.99 -9.09
C GLY A 260 -9.90 13.47 -9.07
N GLY A 261 -8.63 13.81 -9.36
CA GLY A 261 -8.15 15.19 -9.23
C GLY A 261 -7.99 15.64 -7.77
N ASP A 262 -7.91 14.69 -6.85
CA ASP A 262 -7.81 14.94 -5.41
C ASP A 262 -6.36 14.74 -4.94
N ASN A 263 -5.74 15.83 -4.47
CA ASN A 263 -4.37 15.83 -3.97
C ASN A 263 -4.17 14.87 -2.79
N VAL A 264 -5.17 14.75 -1.92
CA VAL A 264 -5.14 13.92 -0.72
C VAL A 264 -5.14 12.44 -1.10
N GLN A 265 -5.98 12.06 -2.05
CA GLN A 265 -6.00 10.70 -2.59
C GLN A 265 -4.69 10.32 -3.28
N ILE A 266 -4.10 11.24 -4.05
CA ILE A 266 -2.82 11.03 -4.73
C ILE A 266 -1.70 10.86 -3.71
N LYS A 267 -1.62 11.75 -2.71
CA LYS A 267 -0.64 11.67 -1.63
C LYS A 267 -0.74 10.33 -0.91
N ARG A 268 -1.95 9.92 -0.51
CA ARG A 268 -2.20 8.62 0.15
C ARG A 268 -1.79 7.44 -0.72
N TYR A 269 -2.15 7.48 -2.00
CA TYR A 269 -1.83 6.44 -2.95
C TYR A 269 -0.32 6.28 -3.11
N PHE A 270 0.41 7.36 -3.42
CA PHE A 270 1.85 7.28 -3.70
C PHE A 270 2.69 7.00 -2.46
N VAL A 271 2.28 7.46 -1.28
CA VAL A 271 2.95 7.06 -0.02
C VAL A 271 2.86 5.55 0.19
N SER A 272 1.67 4.95 0.00
CA SER A 272 1.50 3.50 0.13
C SER A 272 2.18 2.73 -1.01
N PHE A 273 2.12 3.25 -2.23
CA PHE A 273 2.85 2.73 -3.40
C PHE A 273 4.34 2.57 -3.09
N TRP A 274 4.99 3.65 -2.63
CA TRP A 274 6.42 3.63 -2.32
C TRP A 274 6.77 2.84 -1.07
N ASN A 275 5.86 2.70 -0.10
CA ASN A 275 6.01 1.71 0.96
C ASN A 275 6.05 0.28 0.38
N GLY A 276 5.18 -0.04 -0.58
CA GLY A 276 5.22 -1.31 -1.31
C GLY A 276 6.52 -1.57 -2.06
N VAL A 277 7.09 -0.52 -2.68
CA VAL A 277 8.41 -0.58 -3.33
C VAL A 277 9.51 -0.82 -2.29
N ASP A 278 9.53 -0.05 -1.20
CA ASP A 278 10.51 -0.15 -0.12
C ASP A 278 10.53 -1.54 0.54
N LEU A 279 9.35 -2.19 0.69
CA LEU A 279 9.28 -3.56 1.17
C LEU A 279 10.13 -4.54 0.34
N ARG A 280 10.25 -4.33 -0.99
CA ARG A 280 11.07 -5.19 -1.86
C ARG A 280 12.56 -5.07 -1.52
N TYR A 281 13.00 -3.88 -1.10
CA TYR A 281 14.39 -3.60 -0.74
C TYR A 281 14.70 -3.99 0.70
N LYS A 282 13.72 -3.91 1.61
CA LYS A 282 13.85 -4.36 3.01
C LYS A 282 14.12 -5.86 3.15
N LEU A 283 13.77 -6.68 2.15
CA LEU A 283 14.08 -8.12 2.12
C LEU A 283 15.58 -8.42 1.95
N LEU A 284 16.40 -7.43 1.60
CA LEU A 284 17.82 -7.59 1.43
C LEU A 284 18.53 -7.82 2.77
N LYS A 285 19.31 -8.90 2.87
CA LYS A 285 20.21 -9.15 4.02
C LYS A 285 21.44 -8.22 4.03
N GLY A 286 21.76 -7.61 2.89
CA GLY A 286 22.87 -6.67 2.71
C GLY A 286 23.16 -6.46 1.21
N PRO A 287 23.38 -5.21 0.73
CA PRO A 287 23.35 -3.94 1.47
C PRO A 287 21.92 -3.60 1.92
N LYS A 288 21.77 -2.85 3.02
CA LYS A 288 20.45 -2.39 3.48
C LYS A 288 20.07 -1.13 2.71
N ILE A 289 19.00 -1.22 1.92
CA ILE A 289 18.50 -0.11 1.13
C ILE A 289 17.17 0.32 1.73
N ARG A 290 17.06 1.61 2.09
CA ARG A 290 15.85 2.19 2.69
C ARG A 290 15.40 3.36 1.83
N ILE A 291 14.28 3.20 1.15
CA ILE A 291 13.76 4.25 0.26
C ILE A 291 13.06 5.32 1.10
N SER A 292 13.33 6.59 0.78
CA SER A 292 12.62 7.74 1.32
C SER A 292 12.00 8.56 0.18
N ILE A 293 10.88 9.23 0.44
CA ILE A 293 10.28 10.17 -0.51
C ILE A 293 10.83 11.56 -0.23
N ALA A 294 11.56 12.13 -1.18
CA ALA A 294 12.08 13.49 -1.12
C ALA A 294 10.98 14.55 -1.31
N GLY A 295 9.96 14.19 -2.09
CA GLY A 295 8.88 15.07 -2.51
C GLY A 295 7.94 14.43 -3.52
N ILE A 296 6.72 14.96 -3.60
CA ILE A 296 5.73 14.57 -4.63
C ILE A 296 5.37 15.79 -5.48
N ILE A 297 5.46 15.66 -6.80
CA ILE A 297 5.00 16.66 -7.77
C ILE A 297 3.74 16.13 -8.44
N ILE A 298 2.65 16.88 -8.38
CA ILE A 298 1.35 16.56 -8.97
C ILE A 298 1.13 17.47 -10.17
N SER A 299 1.17 16.93 -11.39
CA SER A 299 0.94 17.70 -12.61
C SER A 299 -0.55 17.92 -12.86
N ARG A 300 -1.00 19.17 -12.81
CA ARG A 300 -2.41 19.57 -13.04
C ARG A 300 -2.72 19.93 -14.49
N GLY A 301 -1.72 19.88 -15.38
CA GLY A 301 -1.91 20.02 -16.82
C GLY A 301 -0.97 19.10 -17.60
N ARG A 302 -1.36 18.73 -18.83
CA ARG A 302 -0.55 17.83 -19.70
C ARG A 302 0.85 18.41 -19.98
N ASP A 303 0.90 19.71 -20.26
CA ASP A 303 2.16 20.41 -20.53
C ASP A 303 3.03 20.64 -19.30
N ALA A 304 2.56 20.30 -18.09
CA ALA A 304 3.39 20.32 -16.88
C ALA A 304 4.44 19.18 -16.87
N THR A 305 4.27 18.16 -17.73
CA THR A 305 5.27 17.13 -18.01
C THR A 305 5.71 17.18 -19.48
N PRO A 306 6.46 18.21 -19.91
CA PRO A 306 6.76 18.44 -21.32
C PRO A 306 7.61 17.32 -21.94
N TYR A 307 8.37 16.59 -21.12
CA TYR A 307 9.16 15.44 -21.56
C TYR A 307 8.30 14.20 -21.86
N LEU A 308 7.10 14.06 -21.26
CA LEU A 308 6.13 13.02 -21.63
C LEU A 308 5.32 13.47 -22.85
N GLU A 309 4.75 14.68 -22.80
CA GLU A 309 3.83 15.17 -23.83
C GLU A 309 4.49 15.26 -25.22
N ARG A 310 5.73 15.78 -25.30
CA ARG A 310 6.46 15.88 -26.58
C ARG A 310 6.83 14.53 -27.19
N ASN A 311 6.82 13.47 -26.39
CA ASN A 311 7.21 12.12 -26.80
C ASN A 311 6.00 11.18 -26.93
N ARG A 312 4.78 11.73 -26.99
CA ARG A 312 3.57 10.94 -27.24
C ARG A 312 3.58 10.31 -28.62
N VAL A 313 3.09 9.08 -28.66
CA VAL A 313 2.88 8.29 -29.87
C VAL A 313 1.40 7.91 -29.91
N GLY A 314 0.65 8.50 -30.84
CA GLY A 314 -0.80 8.30 -30.88
C GLY A 314 -1.50 8.99 -29.72
N ARG A 315 -2.54 8.36 -29.18
CA ARG A 315 -3.37 8.96 -28.12
C ARG A 315 -2.97 8.52 -26.72
N ASP A 316 -2.55 7.28 -26.58
CA ASP A 316 -2.46 6.53 -25.33
C ASP A 316 -1.03 6.05 -25.00
N ALA A 317 -0.02 6.37 -25.82
CA ALA A 317 1.32 5.85 -25.65
C ALA A 317 2.43 6.92 -25.70
N ILE A 318 3.62 6.58 -25.18
CA ILE A 318 4.84 7.41 -25.22
C ILE A 318 6.06 6.61 -25.70
N ASP A 319 6.98 7.27 -26.41
CA ASP A 319 8.31 6.73 -26.74
C ASP A 319 9.21 6.80 -25.49
N SER A 320 9.20 5.71 -24.71
CA SER A 320 9.88 5.58 -23.41
C SER A 320 11.34 6.06 -23.41
N ALA A 321 12.13 5.70 -24.43
CA ALA A 321 13.55 6.04 -24.50
C ALA A 321 13.78 7.53 -24.77
N ALA A 322 12.96 8.13 -25.62
CA ALA A 322 13.02 9.55 -25.93
C ALA A 322 12.51 10.39 -24.74
N ALA A 323 11.38 9.99 -24.15
CA ALA A 323 10.80 10.60 -22.96
C ALA A 323 11.78 10.62 -21.78
N LEU A 324 12.44 9.49 -21.48
CA LEU A 324 13.43 9.40 -20.41
C LEU A 324 14.63 10.33 -20.65
N THR A 325 15.08 10.42 -21.90
CA THR A 325 16.19 11.30 -22.28
C THR A 325 15.82 12.77 -22.11
N ASP A 326 14.61 13.16 -22.51
CA ASP A 326 14.12 14.54 -22.36
C ASP A 326 13.84 14.90 -20.92
N MET A 327 13.33 13.96 -20.11
CA MET A 327 13.16 14.12 -18.66
C MET A 327 14.50 14.42 -17.99
N GLY A 328 15.54 13.64 -18.31
CA GLY A 328 16.88 13.87 -17.77
C GLY A 328 17.47 15.23 -18.17
N LYS A 329 17.17 15.74 -19.37
CA LYS A 329 17.63 17.08 -19.80
C LYS A 329 16.83 18.20 -19.13
N TYR A 330 15.54 17.98 -18.94
CA TYR A 330 14.66 18.92 -18.26
C TYR A 330 15.10 19.09 -16.80
N LEU A 331 15.25 17.98 -16.06
CA LEU A 331 15.65 17.99 -14.66
C LEU A 331 17.08 18.48 -14.43
N PHE A 332 17.98 18.37 -15.42
CA PHE A 332 19.32 18.97 -15.32
C PHE A 332 19.28 20.50 -15.23
N ARG A 333 18.29 21.14 -15.87
CA ARG A 333 18.15 22.61 -15.89
C ARG A 333 17.27 23.13 -14.77
N GLU A 334 16.44 22.26 -14.20
CA GLU A 334 15.52 22.62 -13.14
C GLU A 334 16.24 22.74 -11.79
N ARG A 335 16.07 23.89 -11.12
CA ARG A 335 16.73 24.22 -9.84
C ARG A 335 15.75 24.53 -8.72
N ARG A 336 14.45 24.58 -9.02
CA ARG A 336 13.38 24.95 -8.07
C ARG A 336 12.86 23.75 -7.27
N LEU A 337 13.29 22.54 -7.61
CA LEU A 337 12.88 21.30 -6.97
C LEU A 337 13.68 21.03 -5.70
N PRO A 338 13.13 20.23 -4.75
CA PRO A 338 13.87 19.80 -3.57
C PRO A 338 15.13 19.01 -3.97
N VAL A 339 16.03 18.82 -3.01
CA VAL A 339 17.14 17.86 -3.18
C VAL A 339 16.56 16.45 -3.26
N TYR A 340 17.04 15.66 -4.22
CA TYR A 340 16.69 14.26 -4.44
C TYR A 340 17.86 13.53 -5.08
N ASP A 341 17.90 12.20 -4.95
CA ASP A 341 18.90 11.35 -5.59
C ASP A 341 18.39 10.79 -6.91
N ILE A 342 17.12 10.39 -6.92
CA ILE A 342 16.45 9.73 -8.04
C ILE A 342 15.10 10.40 -8.28
N ALA A 343 14.76 10.67 -9.54
CA ALA A 343 13.42 11.13 -9.92
C ALA A 343 12.68 10.06 -10.72
N VAL A 344 11.46 9.75 -10.30
CA VAL A 344 10.60 8.73 -10.93
C VAL A 344 9.31 9.39 -11.38
N ALA A 345 9.10 9.43 -12.70
CA ALA A 345 7.84 9.87 -13.28
C ALA A 345 6.89 8.68 -13.43
N VAL A 346 5.67 8.85 -12.94
CA VAL A 346 4.60 7.85 -13.01
C VAL A 346 3.56 8.35 -14.00
N THR A 347 3.23 7.50 -14.97
CA THR A 347 2.31 7.84 -16.06
C THR A 347 1.27 6.75 -16.28
N LYS A 348 0.10 7.16 -16.76
CA LYS A 348 -0.93 6.23 -17.27
C LYS A 348 -0.68 5.83 -18.73
N TYR A 349 0.22 6.50 -19.44
CA TYR A 349 0.49 6.20 -20.85
C TYR A 349 1.14 4.83 -21.02
N ASP A 350 0.74 4.12 -22.06
CA ASP A 350 1.38 2.88 -22.52
C ASP A 350 2.78 3.20 -23.07
N MET A 351 3.81 2.69 -22.43
CA MET A 351 5.20 2.85 -22.76
C MET A 351 5.54 1.90 -23.90
N CYS A 352 6.01 2.50 -24.98
CA CYS A 352 6.44 1.76 -26.14
C CYS A 352 7.89 2.11 -26.48
N ARG A 353 8.54 1.19 -27.20
CA ARG A 353 9.87 1.42 -27.74
C ARG A 353 9.77 1.60 -29.24
N ARG A 354 10.12 2.79 -29.72
CA ARG A 354 10.13 3.07 -31.15
C ARG A 354 11.34 2.41 -31.81
N ARG A 355 11.10 1.55 -32.82
CA ARG A 355 12.17 0.94 -33.62
C ARG A 355 12.49 1.77 -34.86
N LYS A 356 13.65 1.49 -35.49
CA LYS A 356 13.98 2.03 -36.82
C LYS A 356 12.85 1.64 -37.80
N GLY A 357 12.13 2.63 -38.32
CA GLY A 357 10.90 2.44 -39.10
C GLY A 357 9.63 3.04 -38.47
N GLY A 358 9.71 3.64 -37.28
CA GLY A 358 8.62 4.41 -36.68
C GLY A 358 7.56 3.58 -35.95
N ARG A 359 7.57 2.25 -36.10
CA ARG A 359 6.68 1.36 -35.35
C ARG A 359 7.05 1.35 -33.87
N CYS A 360 6.06 1.62 -33.02
CA CYS A 360 6.20 1.52 -31.57
C CYS A 360 5.74 0.15 -31.09
N THR A 361 6.64 -0.60 -30.45
CA THR A 361 6.31 -1.88 -29.83
C THR A 361 5.98 -1.65 -28.36
N LYS A 362 4.71 -1.92 -28.00
CA LYS A 362 4.18 -1.90 -26.63
C LYS A 362 4.70 -3.12 -25.84
N GLY A 363 4.59 -3.07 -24.51
CA GLY A 363 5.04 -4.13 -23.60
C GLY A 363 6.27 -3.77 -22.75
N THR A 364 6.70 -2.51 -22.80
CA THR A 364 7.60 -1.94 -21.79
C THR A 364 6.71 -1.31 -20.72
N ALA A 365 6.91 -1.61 -19.45
CA ALA A 365 6.12 -0.99 -18.37
C ALA A 365 6.91 0.06 -17.59
N GLY A 366 8.24 0.08 -17.74
CA GLY A 366 9.14 1.01 -17.10
C GLY A 366 10.41 1.18 -17.91
N PHE A 367 11.11 2.28 -17.68
CA PHE A 367 12.39 2.54 -18.34
C PHE A 367 13.31 3.40 -17.46
N ALA A 368 14.52 2.91 -17.24
CA ALA A 368 15.57 3.60 -16.49
C ALA A 368 16.97 3.33 -17.08
N TYR A 369 17.95 4.12 -16.63
CA TYR A 369 19.36 3.89 -16.96
C TYR A 369 20.03 2.93 -15.96
N VAL A 370 20.75 1.93 -16.46
CA VAL A 370 21.53 1.05 -15.57
C VAL A 370 22.69 1.82 -14.94
N GLY A 371 22.77 1.82 -13.61
CA GLY A 371 23.76 2.58 -12.84
C GLY A 371 23.61 4.09 -12.97
N GLY A 372 22.39 4.57 -13.23
CA GLY A 372 22.09 6.00 -13.42
C GLY A 372 22.05 6.82 -12.14
N ALA A 373 21.89 6.20 -10.96
CA ALA A 373 21.81 6.92 -9.70
C ALA A 373 23.07 7.76 -9.45
N CYS A 374 22.89 9.00 -8.96
CA CYS A 374 23.96 10.00 -8.76
C CYS A 374 24.75 10.42 -10.01
N VAL A 375 24.38 9.97 -11.22
CA VAL A 375 25.15 10.26 -12.43
C VAL A 375 24.59 11.50 -13.14
N VAL A 376 25.43 12.54 -13.21
CA VAL A 376 25.15 13.78 -13.93
C VAL A 376 26.14 13.96 -15.09
N ASN A 377 25.64 14.03 -16.32
CA ASN A 377 26.44 14.29 -17.50
C ASN A 377 26.40 15.78 -17.87
N LYS A 378 27.42 16.54 -17.43
CA LYS A 378 27.53 17.97 -17.71
C LYS A 378 27.70 18.29 -19.20
N ARG A 379 28.35 17.42 -19.98
CA ARG A 379 28.58 17.64 -21.41
C ARG A 379 27.28 17.54 -22.22
N LEU A 380 26.41 16.61 -21.84
CA LEU A 380 25.12 16.41 -22.48
C LEU A 380 23.97 17.17 -21.78
N GLU A 381 24.30 17.98 -20.76
CA GLU A 381 23.33 18.69 -19.92
C GLU A 381 22.17 17.80 -19.48
N LYS A 382 22.49 16.64 -18.89
CA LYS A 382 21.50 15.61 -18.60
C LYS A 382 21.80 14.89 -17.30
N VAL A 383 20.77 14.67 -16.47
CA VAL A 383 20.82 13.74 -15.34
C VAL A 383 20.39 12.34 -15.80
N ASN A 384 21.08 11.30 -15.32
CA ASN A 384 20.75 9.91 -15.61
C ASN A 384 20.02 9.22 -14.44
N SER A 385 19.85 9.90 -13.31
CA SER A 385 19.13 9.39 -12.14
C SER A 385 17.61 9.52 -12.28
N VAL A 386 17.09 9.09 -13.43
CA VAL A 386 15.67 9.20 -13.81
C VAL A 386 15.10 7.86 -14.21
N ALA A 387 13.83 7.65 -13.89
CA ALA A 387 13.02 6.52 -14.35
C ALA A 387 11.62 7.00 -14.75
N ILE A 388 11.00 6.30 -15.70
CA ILE A 388 9.57 6.45 -16.04
C ILE A 388 8.91 5.09 -15.81
N ILE A 389 7.75 5.08 -15.16
CA ILE A 389 6.97 3.86 -14.92
C ILE A 389 5.50 4.06 -15.31
N GLU A 390 4.89 2.98 -15.76
CA GLU A 390 3.45 2.87 -15.91
C GLU A 390 2.79 2.55 -14.57
N ASP A 391 1.69 3.23 -14.29
CA ASP A 391 0.76 2.82 -13.25
C ASP A 391 -0.69 3.18 -13.63
N THR A 392 -1.58 2.23 -13.37
CA THR A 392 -3.01 2.33 -13.68
C THR A 392 -3.85 2.71 -12.46
N GLY A 393 -3.24 3.10 -11.34
CA GLY A 393 -3.93 3.49 -10.11
C GLY A 393 -4.40 2.32 -9.25
N GLY A 394 -4.09 1.09 -9.67
CA GLY A 394 -4.41 -0.17 -8.97
C GLY A 394 -3.21 -0.82 -8.28
N PHE A 395 -2.10 -0.08 -8.10
CA PHE A 395 -0.80 -0.55 -7.59
C PHE A 395 -0.01 -1.51 -8.49
N SER A 396 -0.43 -1.63 -9.76
CA SER A 396 0.23 -2.44 -10.79
C SER A 396 1.69 -2.02 -11.05
N GLY A 397 2.01 -0.74 -10.82
CA GLY A 397 3.35 -0.18 -11.01
C GLY A 397 4.37 -0.49 -9.91
N ILE A 398 4.00 -1.08 -8.75
CA ILE A 398 4.93 -1.22 -7.60
C ILE A 398 6.17 -2.06 -7.96
N ILE A 399 5.97 -3.25 -8.54
CA ILE A 399 7.10 -4.13 -8.90
C ILE A 399 7.88 -3.55 -10.09
N VAL A 400 7.22 -2.76 -10.95
CA VAL A 400 7.89 -2.03 -12.03
C VAL A 400 8.80 -0.94 -11.47
N ALA A 401 8.32 -0.14 -10.52
CA ALA A 401 9.12 0.86 -9.82
C ALA A 401 10.34 0.24 -9.12
N ALA A 402 10.14 -0.88 -8.42
CA ALA A 402 11.26 -1.63 -7.83
C ALA A 402 12.26 -2.07 -8.91
N HIS A 403 11.80 -2.62 -10.03
CA HIS A 403 12.66 -3.03 -11.14
C HIS A 403 13.49 -1.86 -11.69
N GLU A 404 12.86 -0.71 -11.96
CA GLU A 404 13.54 0.46 -12.52
C GLU A 404 14.53 1.11 -11.54
N VAL A 405 14.17 1.19 -10.25
CA VAL A 405 15.12 1.63 -9.21
C VAL A 405 16.27 0.63 -9.08
N GLY A 406 16.02 -0.67 -9.27
CA GLY A 406 17.05 -1.70 -9.36
C GLY A 406 18.05 -1.44 -10.49
N HIS A 407 17.56 -1.05 -11.67
CA HIS A 407 18.43 -0.59 -12.76
C HIS A 407 19.28 0.61 -12.36
N LEU A 408 18.69 1.64 -11.76
CA LEU A 408 19.43 2.84 -11.32
C LEU A 408 20.55 2.51 -10.32
N LEU A 409 20.35 1.46 -9.50
CA LEU A 409 21.33 0.92 -8.54
C LEU A 409 22.31 -0.09 -9.17
N GLY A 410 22.32 -0.22 -10.50
CA GLY A 410 23.32 -0.99 -11.25
C GLY A 410 22.93 -2.43 -11.59
N ALA A 411 21.73 -2.91 -11.22
CA ALA A 411 21.29 -4.23 -11.64
C ALA A 411 20.96 -4.26 -13.13
N VAL A 412 21.31 -5.36 -13.79
CA VAL A 412 20.86 -5.70 -15.16
C VAL A 412 19.78 -6.76 -15.07
N HIS A 413 19.10 -7.01 -16.19
CA HIS A 413 18.19 -8.15 -16.32
C HIS A 413 18.90 -9.47 -16.04
N ASP A 414 18.23 -10.39 -15.35
CA ASP A 414 18.77 -11.73 -15.13
C ASP A 414 19.08 -12.40 -16.49
N GLY A 415 20.24 -13.02 -16.59
CA GLY A 415 20.76 -13.60 -17.83
C GLY A 415 21.58 -12.63 -18.69
N SER A 416 21.64 -11.34 -18.35
CA SER A 416 22.38 -10.34 -19.12
C SER A 416 23.86 -10.22 -18.73
N PRO A 417 24.76 -9.93 -19.69
CA PRO A 417 26.16 -9.63 -19.41
C PRO A 417 26.32 -8.30 -18.66
N PRO A 418 27.47 -8.07 -18.00
CA PRO A 418 27.76 -6.78 -17.37
C PRO A 418 27.78 -5.64 -18.39
N PRO A 419 27.29 -4.43 -18.04
CA PRO A 419 27.39 -3.27 -18.93
C PRO A 419 28.86 -2.87 -19.10
N THR A 420 29.31 -2.64 -20.33
CA THR A 420 30.73 -2.34 -20.63
C THR A 420 31.25 -1.08 -19.92
N TYR A 421 30.40 -0.08 -19.70
CA TYR A 421 30.75 1.19 -19.08
C TYR A 421 30.76 1.16 -17.54
N LEU A 422 29.98 0.25 -16.92
CA LEU A 422 29.88 0.11 -15.47
C LEU A 422 30.74 -1.05 -14.93
N GLY A 423 31.00 -2.04 -15.79
CA GLY A 423 31.63 -3.31 -15.41
C GLY A 423 30.74 -4.11 -14.46
N GLY A 424 31.39 -4.80 -13.52
CA GLY A 424 30.70 -5.54 -12.46
C GLY A 424 30.38 -6.99 -12.81
N PRO A 425 29.59 -7.68 -11.96
CA PRO A 425 29.36 -9.12 -12.07
C PRO A 425 28.38 -9.52 -13.18
N GLY A 426 27.58 -8.59 -13.69
CA GLY A 426 26.46 -8.90 -14.59
C GLY A 426 25.44 -9.82 -13.94
N ALA A 427 24.62 -10.50 -14.74
CA ALA A 427 23.63 -11.45 -14.25
C ALA A 427 23.52 -12.73 -15.09
N GLU A 428 24.53 -13.07 -15.91
CA GLU A 428 24.56 -14.29 -16.74
C GLU A 428 24.37 -15.60 -15.94
N LYS A 429 24.68 -15.58 -14.64
CA LYS A 429 24.53 -16.74 -13.74
C LYS A 429 23.09 -16.95 -13.23
N CYS A 430 22.25 -15.92 -13.29
CA CYS A 430 20.86 -15.98 -12.85
C CYS A 430 19.99 -16.09 -14.10
N ARG A 431 19.11 -17.10 -14.17
CA ARG A 431 18.32 -17.32 -15.39
C ARG A 431 17.15 -16.36 -15.43
N TRP A 432 16.82 -15.87 -16.62
CA TRP A 432 15.63 -15.02 -16.81
C TRP A 432 14.35 -15.74 -16.36
N GLU A 433 14.28 -17.05 -16.59
CA GLU A 433 13.13 -17.90 -16.26
C GLU A 433 12.96 -18.16 -14.76
N ASP A 434 13.97 -17.82 -13.93
CA ASP A 434 13.83 -17.94 -12.48
C ASP A 434 12.80 -16.95 -11.91
N GLY A 435 12.47 -15.89 -12.67
CA GLY A 435 11.33 -15.03 -12.39
C GLY A 435 11.51 -14.08 -11.20
N TYR A 436 12.75 -13.68 -10.87
CA TYR A 436 13.01 -12.65 -9.87
C TYR A 436 12.64 -11.24 -10.37
N ILE A 437 12.73 -10.21 -9.51
CA ILE A 437 12.30 -8.83 -9.85
C ILE A 437 12.92 -8.33 -11.17
N MET A 438 14.15 -8.71 -11.51
CA MET A 438 14.84 -8.31 -12.75
C MET A 438 14.46 -9.14 -13.99
N SER A 439 13.40 -9.94 -13.91
CA SER A 439 12.77 -10.67 -15.01
C SER A 439 11.34 -10.17 -15.25
N ASP A 440 10.81 -10.40 -16.45
CA ASP A 440 9.38 -10.18 -16.72
C ASP A 440 8.51 -11.38 -16.31
N LEU A 441 9.09 -12.57 -16.08
CA LEU A 441 8.39 -13.82 -15.74
C LEU A 441 8.12 -13.96 -14.23
N ARG A 442 7.52 -12.92 -13.63
CA ARG A 442 7.30 -12.77 -12.18
C ARG A 442 6.01 -13.44 -11.72
N HIS A 443 5.84 -14.72 -12.05
CA HIS A 443 4.58 -15.44 -11.85
C HIS A 443 4.49 -16.18 -10.51
N THR A 444 5.51 -16.06 -9.67
CA THR A 444 5.63 -16.73 -8.36
C THR A 444 6.11 -15.73 -7.31
N GLU A 445 6.17 -16.17 -6.05
CA GLU A 445 6.82 -15.46 -4.93
C GLU A 445 8.25 -14.98 -5.22
N LYS A 446 8.97 -15.57 -6.19
CA LYS A 446 10.30 -15.10 -6.59
C LYS A 446 10.24 -13.71 -7.23
N GLY A 447 9.11 -13.36 -7.86
CA GLY A 447 8.86 -12.04 -8.44
C GLY A 447 8.85 -10.89 -7.44
N PHE A 448 8.89 -11.22 -6.14
CA PHE A 448 8.96 -10.30 -5.01
C PHE A 448 10.33 -10.24 -4.35
N LYS A 449 11.30 -11.01 -4.87
CA LYS A 449 12.65 -11.19 -4.33
C LYS A 449 13.69 -10.77 -5.38
N TRP A 450 14.86 -10.39 -4.89
CA TRP A 450 16.03 -10.11 -5.73
C TRP A 450 16.84 -11.38 -5.98
N SER A 451 17.34 -11.55 -7.21
CA SER A 451 18.26 -12.63 -7.51
C SER A 451 19.61 -12.37 -6.84
N SER A 452 20.42 -13.42 -6.64
CA SER A 452 21.78 -13.25 -6.12
C SER A 452 22.65 -12.37 -7.02
N CYS A 453 22.35 -12.33 -8.32
CA CYS A 453 23.06 -11.47 -9.27
C CYS A 453 22.68 -10.01 -9.09
N SER A 454 21.40 -9.69 -8.92
CA SER A 454 20.96 -8.31 -8.61
C SER A 454 21.63 -7.81 -7.32
N ILE A 455 21.66 -8.63 -6.28
CA ILE A 455 22.31 -8.29 -5.00
C ILE A 455 23.81 -8.02 -5.21
N ALA A 456 24.50 -8.85 -5.98
CA ALA A 456 25.92 -8.65 -6.31
C ALA A 456 26.15 -7.35 -7.12
N SER A 457 25.25 -7.02 -8.04
CA SER A 457 25.30 -5.77 -8.79
C SER A 457 25.06 -4.55 -7.90
N PHE A 458 24.15 -4.61 -6.94
CA PHE A 458 23.97 -3.56 -5.93
C PHE A 458 25.25 -3.35 -5.13
N HIS A 459 25.86 -4.43 -4.62
CA HIS A 459 27.16 -4.33 -3.93
C HIS A 459 28.23 -3.69 -4.81
N HIS A 460 28.35 -4.10 -6.07
CA HIS A 460 29.33 -3.53 -7.00
C HIS A 460 29.10 -2.04 -7.24
N PHE A 461 27.86 -1.63 -7.50
CA PHE A 461 27.51 -0.24 -7.75
C PHE A 461 27.75 0.64 -6.53
N LEU A 462 27.32 0.19 -5.34
CA LEU A 462 27.51 0.94 -4.10
C LEU A 462 28.96 1.01 -3.67
N ASN A 463 29.81 0.03 -3.99
CA ASN A 463 31.25 0.18 -3.76
C ASN A 463 31.97 0.97 -4.86
N GLY A 464 31.22 1.47 -5.86
CA GLY A 464 31.74 2.34 -6.92
C GLY A 464 31.84 3.82 -6.49
N ASP A 465 32.63 4.57 -7.24
CA ASP A 465 32.89 6.01 -6.96
C ASP A 465 31.64 6.89 -7.21
N THR A 466 30.62 6.38 -7.92
CA THR A 466 29.44 7.15 -8.36
C THR A 466 28.33 7.21 -7.32
N ALA A 467 28.18 6.22 -6.43
CA ALA A 467 26.99 6.07 -5.57
C ALA A 467 26.94 6.99 -4.33
N THR A 468 27.85 7.97 -4.24
CA THR A 468 28.05 8.78 -3.02
C THR A 468 26.85 9.63 -2.58
N CYS A 469 25.93 9.98 -3.49
CA CYS A 469 24.71 10.71 -3.14
C CYS A 469 23.70 9.86 -2.34
N LEU A 470 23.85 8.54 -2.29
CA LEU A 470 22.92 7.66 -1.58
C LEU A 470 23.32 7.43 -0.10
N TYR A 471 24.42 8.04 0.35
CA TYR A 471 25.03 7.74 1.66
C TYR A 471 24.60 8.71 2.76
N ASN A 472 24.03 9.86 2.40
CA ASN A 472 23.42 10.74 3.38
C ASN A 472 22.19 10.04 3.98
N SER A 473 22.09 10.10 5.30
CA SER A 473 20.80 9.90 5.94
C SER A 473 19.86 10.98 5.43
N PRO A 474 18.58 10.67 5.15
CA PRO A 474 17.62 11.65 4.69
C PRO A 474 17.57 12.81 5.69
N HIS A 475 17.36 14.03 5.18
CA HIS A 475 17.33 15.23 6.01
C HIS A 475 16.18 15.23 7.04
N GLU A 476 15.21 14.34 6.86
CA GLU A 476 14.09 14.07 7.76
C GLU A 476 14.17 12.59 8.18
N ASP A 477 14.44 12.33 9.45
CA ASP A 477 14.23 11.00 10.04
C ASP A 477 12.75 10.66 9.87
N GLU A 478 12.38 9.77 8.96
CA GLU A 478 11.22 8.89 9.15
C GLU A 478 11.04 7.81 8.07
N SER A 479 10.82 6.58 8.53
CA SER A 479 10.38 5.48 7.70
C SER A 479 9.00 5.77 7.13
N LEU A 480 8.79 5.46 5.84
CA LEU A 480 7.47 5.55 5.22
C LEU A 480 6.38 4.85 6.07
N PRO A 481 5.19 5.46 6.15
CA PRO A 481 4.01 4.87 6.81
C PRO A 481 3.80 3.41 6.40
N ARG A 482 3.51 2.54 7.37
CA ARG A 482 3.35 1.10 7.15
C ARG A 482 1.99 0.71 6.55
N VAL A 483 1.27 1.65 5.93
CA VAL A 483 -0.02 1.33 5.30
C VAL A 483 0.26 0.50 4.06
N LEU A 484 -0.13 -0.78 4.14
CA LEU A 484 0.02 -1.71 3.03
C LEU A 484 -0.96 -1.35 1.89
N PRO A 485 -0.51 -1.30 0.63
CA PRO A 485 -1.35 -0.98 -0.54
C PRO A 485 -2.67 -1.75 -0.63
N GLY A 486 -2.66 -3.05 -0.33
CA GLY A 486 -3.83 -3.92 -0.38
C GLY A 486 -4.87 -3.66 0.72
N LYS A 487 -4.51 -2.89 1.75
CA LYS A 487 -5.48 -2.37 2.73
C LYS A 487 -6.18 -1.09 2.23
N LEU A 488 -5.65 -0.43 1.19
CA LEU A 488 -6.28 0.74 0.56
C LEU A 488 -7.24 0.36 -0.56
N LEU A 489 -6.88 -0.65 -1.37
CA LEU A 489 -7.69 -1.11 -2.50
C LEU A 489 -7.92 -2.63 -2.40
N THR A 490 -9.19 -3.03 -2.44
CA THR A 490 -9.58 -4.45 -2.58
C THR A 490 -9.12 -5.02 -3.92
N LEU A 491 -9.09 -6.35 -4.06
CA LEU A 491 -8.76 -7.02 -5.34
C LEU A 491 -9.64 -6.52 -6.50
N ASP A 492 -10.95 -6.36 -6.25
CA ASP A 492 -11.89 -5.83 -7.25
C ASP A 492 -11.65 -4.36 -7.57
N ALA A 493 -11.18 -3.56 -6.62
CA ALA A 493 -10.83 -2.17 -6.86
C ALA A 493 -9.51 -2.04 -7.64
N GLN A 494 -8.53 -2.90 -7.38
CA GLN A 494 -7.30 -3.02 -8.16
C GLN A 494 -7.63 -3.38 -9.62
N CYS A 495 -8.43 -4.42 -9.86
CA CYS A 495 -8.87 -4.78 -11.20
C CYS A 495 -9.71 -3.69 -11.89
N ARG A 496 -10.54 -2.95 -11.15
CA ARG A 496 -11.30 -1.83 -11.73
C ARG A 496 -10.40 -0.70 -12.20
N LYS A 497 -9.33 -0.40 -11.45
CA LYS A 497 -8.36 0.60 -11.86
C LYS A 497 -7.51 0.13 -13.05
N ASP A 498 -7.13 -1.15 -13.06
CA ASP A 498 -6.26 -1.73 -14.08
C ASP A 498 -6.97 -2.03 -15.41
N ARG A 499 -8.18 -2.59 -15.35
CA ARG A 499 -8.94 -3.08 -16.52
C ARG A 499 -10.40 -2.63 -16.58
N GLY A 500 -10.91 -1.95 -15.56
CA GLY A 500 -12.33 -1.57 -15.49
C GLY A 500 -13.26 -2.71 -15.09
N THR A 501 -12.74 -3.79 -14.49
CA THR A 501 -13.46 -5.03 -14.21
C THR A 501 -13.17 -5.56 -12.80
N SER A 502 -13.81 -6.67 -12.41
CA SER A 502 -13.59 -7.33 -11.10
C SER A 502 -12.49 -8.40 -11.15
N ALA A 503 -12.03 -8.80 -9.96
CA ALA A 503 -11.11 -9.91 -9.79
C ALA A 503 -11.86 -11.24 -10.01
N CYS A 504 -11.26 -12.17 -10.75
CA CYS A 504 -11.85 -13.48 -11.01
C CYS A 504 -11.69 -14.46 -9.85
N PHE A 505 -10.59 -14.33 -9.12
CA PHE A 505 -10.24 -15.21 -8.02
C PHE A 505 -9.90 -14.36 -6.79
N LYS A 506 -10.11 -14.94 -5.60
CA LYS A 506 -9.83 -14.30 -4.29
C LYS A 506 -9.07 -15.23 -3.34
N ASP A 507 -8.42 -16.24 -3.89
CA ASP A 507 -7.60 -17.23 -3.18
C ASP A 507 -6.09 -16.91 -3.25
N GLU A 508 -5.25 -17.80 -2.72
CA GLU A 508 -3.80 -17.61 -2.63
C GLU A 508 -3.11 -17.18 -3.94
N ARG A 509 -3.63 -17.61 -5.10
CA ARG A 509 -3.02 -17.32 -6.42
C ARG A 509 -2.91 -15.82 -6.69
N VAL A 510 -3.83 -15.02 -6.14
CA VAL A 510 -3.87 -13.56 -6.36
C VAL A 510 -2.60 -12.86 -5.86
N CYS A 511 -1.94 -13.41 -4.84
CA CYS A 511 -0.76 -12.80 -4.25
C CYS A 511 0.43 -12.79 -5.20
N ALA A 512 0.58 -13.81 -6.06
CA ALA A 512 1.60 -13.84 -7.09
C ALA A 512 1.09 -13.27 -8.43
N GLN A 513 -0.19 -13.48 -8.75
CA GLN A 513 -0.82 -13.01 -9.98
C GLN A 513 -2.30 -12.70 -9.74
N LEU A 514 -2.67 -11.43 -9.85
CA LEU A 514 -4.07 -11.01 -9.89
C LEU A 514 -4.63 -11.25 -11.29
N PHE A 515 -5.78 -11.94 -11.33
CA PHE A 515 -6.54 -12.19 -12.55
C PHE A 515 -7.75 -11.29 -12.58
N CYS A 516 -7.81 -10.40 -13.57
CA CYS A 516 -8.94 -9.52 -13.79
C CYS A 516 -9.78 -10.05 -14.94
N PHE A 517 -11.10 -9.98 -14.81
CA PHE A 517 -11.99 -10.28 -15.92
C PHE A 517 -11.73 -9.29 -17.06
N ASP A 518 -11.79 -9.72 -18.31
CA ASP A 518 -11.71 -8.81 -19.44
C ASP A 518 -13.00 -8.91 -20.25
N ALA A 519 -13.81 -7.85 -20.20
CA ALA A 519 -15.10 -7.80 -20.88
C ALA A 519 -14.96 -7.94 -22.41
N SER A 520 -13.81 -7.59 -22.98
CA SER A 520 -13.59 -7.68 -24.43
C SER A 520 -13.33 -9.11 -24.91
N SER A 521 -12.59 -9.90 -24.13
CA SER A 521 -12.30 -11.30 -24.45
C SER A 521 -13.26 -12.29 -23.81
N GLY A 522 -13.94 -11.91 -22.72
CA GLY A 522 -14.79 -12.78 -21.91
C GLY A 522 -14.01 -13.74 -21.00
N TYR A 523 -12.68 -13.57 -20.88
CA TYR A 523 -11.81 -14.45 -20.10
C TYR A 523 -11.11 -13.69 -18.96
N CYS A 524 -10.63 -14.45 -17.97
CA CYS A 524 -9.79 -13.93 -16.90
C CYS A 524 -8.34 -13.84 -17.37
N VAL A 525 -7.76 -12.64 -17.32
CA VAL A 525 -6.40 -12.37 -17.79
C VAL A 525 -5.52 -12.04 -16.60
N ALA A 526 -4.39 -12.76 -16.48
CA ALA A 526 -3.35 -12.44 -15.52
C ALA A 526 -2.71 -11.10 -15.87
N TYR A 527 -2.57 -10.21 -14.89
CA TYR A 527 -1.94 -8.91 -15.13
C TYR A 527 -0.71 -8.68 -14.25
N ARG A 528 -0.91 -8.27 -13.00
CA ARG A 528 0.13 -7.99 -12.00
C ARG A 528 -0.23 -8.68 -10.69
N PRO A 529 0.72 -8.92 -9.78
CA PRO A 529 0.36 -9.44 -8.46
C PRO A 529 -0.61 -8.50 -7.73
N ALA A 530 -1.44 -9.06 -6.85
CA ALA A 530 -2.21 -8.27 -5.91
C ALA A 530 -1.28 -7.47 -4.98
N ALA A 531 -1.73 -6.28 -4.61
CA ALA A 531 -0.97 -5.40 -3.75
C ALA A 531 -0.76 -6.01 -2.34
N GLU A 532 0.41 -5.80 -1.73
CA GLU A 532 0.74 -6.32 -0.40
C GLU A 532 -0.34 -5.96 0.64
N GLY A 533 -0.74 -6.91 1.48
CA GLY A 533 -1.83 -6.75 2.45
C GLY A 533 -3.25 -6.98 1.91
N SER A 534 -3.40 -7.34 0.62
CA SER A 534 -4.70 -7.72 0.05
C SER A 534 -5.21 -9.01 0.68
N ILE A 535 -6.52 -9.11 0.92
CA ILE A 535 -7.16 -10.33 1.44
C ILE A 535 -7.10 -11.42 0.36
N CYS A 536 -6.69 -12.63 0.73
CA CYS A 536 -6.51 -13.77 -0.18
C CYS A 536 -7.13 -15.08 0.36
N GLY A 537 -7.87 -14.99 1.46
CA GLY A 537 -8.50 -16.10 2.17
C GLY A 537 -9.03 -15.62 3.52
N ASP A 538 -9.71 -16.51 4.26
CA ASP A 538 -10.32 -16.15 5.53
C ASP A 538 -9.28 -15.83 6.60
N GLY A 539 -9.20 -14.55 6.97
CA GLY A 539 -8.17 -14.05 7.88
C GLY A 539 -6.75 -14.19 7.31
N GLN A 540 -6.59 -14.26 5.98
CA GLN A 540 -5.28 -14.33 5.33
C GLN A 540 -5.04 -13.13 4.41
N VAL A 541 -3.79 -12.69 4.34
CA VAL A 541 -3.35 -11.55 3.53
C VAL A 541 -2.14 -11.87 2.68
N CYS A 542 -2.03 -11.20 1.54
CA CYS A 542 -0.88 -11.32 0.66
C CYS A 542 0.35 -10.68 1.30
N ASN A 543 1.41 -11.48 1.44
CA ASN A 543 2.71 -11.05 1.91
C ASN A 543 3.82 -11.70 1.07
N ASN A 544 4.59 -10.89 0.34
CA ASN A 544 5.69 -11.34 -0.51
C ASN A 544 5.30 -12.43 -1.52
N GLY A 545 4.14 -12.27 -2.15
CA GLY A 545 3.63 -13.21 -3.15
C GLY A 545 3.04 -14.51 -2.59
N ARG A 546 2.83 -14.61 -1.27
CA ARG A 546 2.16 -15.74 -0.60
C ARG A 546 0.93 -15.28 0.16
N CYS A 547 -0.06 -16.16 0.28
CA CYS A 547 -1.18 -15.94 1.18
C CYS A 547 -0.82 -16.47 2.56
N VAL A 548 -0.67 -15.58 3.53
CA VAL A 548 -0.29 -15.93 4.88
C VAL A 548 -1.41 -15.56 5.83
N ALA A 549 -1.63 -16.37 6.86
CA ALA A 549 -2.56 -15.99 7.92
C ALA A 549 -2.15 -14.62 8.48
N GLU A 550 -3.14 -13.76 8.70
CA GLU A 550 -3.02 -12.53 9.47
C GLU A 550 -2.86 -12.92 10.95
N HIS A 551 -1.78 -13.66 11.25
CA HIS A 551 -1.40 -13.90 12.62
C HIS A 551 -0.76 -12.62 13.14
N GLU A 552 -1.38 -12.17 14.22
CA GLU A 552 -1.06 -11.04 15.08
C GLU A 552 0.44 -10.71 15.09
N ASN A 553 0.75 -9.43 15.34
CA ASN A 553 1.96 -9.09 16.05
C ASN A 553 1.94 -9.78 17.43
N ILE A 554 2.14 -11.10 17.47
CA ILE A 554 2.60 -11.82 18.64
C ILE A 554 3.99 -11.22 18.86
N ILE A 555 4.01 -10.13 19.64
CA ILE A 555 5.11 -9.89 20.55
C ILE A 555 5.34 -11.26 21.19
N PRO A 556 6.50 -11.93 20.99
CA PRO A 556 6.76 -13.14 21.75
C PRO A 556 6.58 -12.73 23.20
N ASP A 557 5.56 -13.31 23.82
CA ASP A 557 5.25 -13.04 25.20
C ASP A 557 6.47 -13.46 26.02
N TYR A 558 7.32 -12.50 26.34
CA TYR A 558 8.46 -12.71 27.23
C TYR A 558 8.00 -13.00 28.67
N SER A 559 6.69 -13.04 28.96
CA SER A 559 6.18 -13.44 30.27
C SER A 559 6.38 -14.93 30.60
N GLN A 560 6.69 -15.79 29.62
CA GLN A 560 6.91 -17.22 29.89
C GLN A 560 8.37 -17.61 30.19
N ASN A 561 9.31 -16.66 30.21
CA ASN A 561 10.66 -16.87 30.76
C ASN A 561 10.87 -15.99 32.00
N THR A 562 9.98 -16.11 32.97
CA THR A 562 10.37 -15.83 34.37
C THR A 562 10.99 -17.11 34.91
N PRO A 563 12.30 -17.18 35.20
CA PRO A 563 12.82 -18.28 35.98
C PRO A 563 12.06 -18.25 37.29
N THR A 564 11.30 -19.31 37.56
CA THR A 564 10.67 -19.53 38.86
C THR A 564 11.82 -19.68 39.86
N TYR A 565 12.24 -18.59 40.47
CA TYR A 565 13.06 -18.64 41.66
C TYR A 565 12.19 -19.23 42.75
N LEU A 566 12.26 -20.55 42.90
CA LEU A 566 11.78 -21.24 44.08
C LEU A 566 12.45 -20.61 45.28
N ARG A 567 11.66 -19.84 46.03
CA ARG A 567 12.00 -19.26 47.32
C ARG A 567 12.25 -20.44 48.27
N ARG A 568 13.52 -20.77 48.46
CA ARG A 568 13.94 -21.81 49.41
C ARG A 568 13.72 -21.24 50.81
N SER A 569 12.78 -21.85 51.54
CA SER A 569 12.55 -21.60 52.96
C SER A 569 13.85 -21.82 53.73
N ASP A 570 14.17 -20.88 54.61
CA ASP A 570 15.28 -20.96 55.56
C ASP A 570 15.16 -22.20 56.45
N GLY A 571 16.33 -22.76 56.78
CA GLY A 571 16.50 -23.89 57.68
C GLY A 571 17.95 -24.42 57.64
N ASP A 572 18.82 -23.76 58.39
CA ASP A 572 20.06 -24.25 59.00
C ASP A 572 21.11 -24.98 58.14
N THR A 573 22.28 -24.34 57.91
CA THR A 573 23.62 -24.75 58.39
C THR A 573 24.79 -24.27 57.50
N VAL A 574 25.68 -23.48 58.13
CA VAL A 574 27.16 -23.45 58.06
C VAL A 574 27.89 -23.20 56.72
N ALA A 575 28.52 -22.02 56.68
CA ALA A 575 29.76 -21.57 56.02
C ALA A 575 30.58 -22.54 55.13
N THR A 576 30.96 -22.04 53.93
CA THR A 576 32.38 -21.85 53.54
C THR A 576 32.51 -21.08 52.22
N GLN A 577 33.57 -20.27 52.16
CA GLN A 577 34.03 -19.44 51.03
C GLN A 577 34.49 -20.28 49.83
N THR A 578 34.33 -19.77 48.59
CA THR A 578 35.42 -19.44 47.62
C THR A 578 34.89 -19.25 46.17
N ARG A 579 35.37 -18.20 45.50
CA ARG A 579 35.40 -18.00 44.02
C ARG A 579 36.57 -18.83 43.42
N PRO A 580 36.85 -18.84 42.09
CA PRO A 580 36.08 -18.76 40.83
C PRO A 580 36.46 -19.92 39.86
N PHE A 581 36.12 -19.90 38.56
CA PHE A 581 37.04 -20.11 37.40
C PHE A 581 36.30 -20.28 36.05
N TYR A 582 36.77 -19.56 35.03
CA TYR A 582 36.48 -19.75 33.60
C TYR A 582 37.43 -20.81 33.01
N SER A 583 36.96 -21.65 32.07
CA SER A 583 37.83 -22.32 31.09
C SER A 583 37.12 -22.63 29.77
N GLN A 584 37.83 -22.32 28.69
CA GLN A 584 37.54 -22.53 27.26
C GLN A 584 37.47 -24.01 26.83
N PRO A 585 37.00 -24.31 25.59
CA PRO A 585 36.66 -25.66 25.14
C PRO A 585 37.83 -26.44 24.55
N LEU A 586 37.76 -27.78 24.64
CA LEU A 586 38.72 -28.73 24.07
C LEU A 586 38.15 -29.42 22.81
N ASN A 587 38.95 -29.37 21.74
CA ASN A 587 38.96 -30.32 20.63
C ASN A 587 39.36 -31.72 21.12
N TYR A 588 38.82 -32.79 20.54
CA TYR A 588 39.62 -33.97 20.13
C TYR A 588 38.86 -34.88 19.15
N THR A 589 39.53 -35.15 18.03
CA THR A 589 39.37 -36.25 17.08
C THR A 589 39.63 -37.62 17.71
N THR A 590 38.93 -38.70 17.32
CA THR A 590 39.54 -39.93 16.72
C THR A 590 38.53 -40.93 16.13
N GLN A 591 38.98 -41.61 15.09
CA GLN A 591 38.39 -42.75 14.35
C GLN A 591 38.21 -44.03 15.19
N ARG A 592 37.23 -44.89 14.83
CA ARG A 592 37.47 -46.26 14.29
C ARG A 592 36.18 -47.08 14.03
N ARG A 593 36.13 -47.66 12.81
CA ARG A 593 35.67 -49.00 12.36
C ARG A 593 34.44 -49.66 13.03
N LEU A 594 33.42 -49.93 12.22
CA LEU A 594 33.25 -51.19 11.47
C LEU A 594 32.57 -50.91 10.14
#